data_AF-A0A672SGV1-F1
#
_entry.id   AF-A0A672SGV1-F1
#
_cell.length_a   1.000
_cell.length_b   1.000
_cell.length_c   1.000
_cell.angle_alpha   90.00
_cell.angle_beta   90.00
_cell.angle_gamma   90.00
#
_symmetry.space_group_name_H-M   'P 1'
#
loop_
_entity.id
_entity.type
_entity.pdbx_description
1 polymer ?
#
loop_
_entity_poly.entity_id
_entity_poly.type
_entity_poly.pdbx_seq_one_letter_code
_entity_poly.pdbx_strand_id
1 'polypeptide(L)'
;TTGHAVSLLTWPSIDCVLSFTAGQNPDHVLQGTGVKPGSDSRRPRGDSTLAPEDAARFLSCHCSGHCPDDAKNNTCETNGQCFAIIEEDENGDVILSSGCMKYEGSHFQCKDSQFAQTRRTIECCQFDFCNRDLKPELPPRDTEPPDPHWLAFLISVTVCFCTLICVTVICYYRYKWQTERQRYHRDLENADCRIFVGSFFYLLCSCSFLQVQRTIAKQIQTVRLIGKGRYGEVWLGRWRGEKVAVKVFFTREEASWFRETEIYQTVLMRHENILGFIAADINGTGASTQLYLITDYHENGSLYDYLKFTTLDSQALLKLTYSAACGLCHLHTEIYGTQGKPAIAHRDLKSKNILIKKNGTCCIADLGLAVKFNSDTNEVDIPLSTRMGTRRYMAPEVLDETLNKNHFQAYIMADIYSYGLVIWEMARRCVTGGIHWQIFFVFKVLKMLCSCWIFSTLSCSWSVSMSCWLPSREAWSCITLCCNILLFSCSKARDFCTFSSPSFRSSAVGIQERLSNIS
;
A
#
# COMPACT_ATOMS: atom_id res chain seq x y z
N THR A 1 -15.15 -45.12 34.29
CA THR A 1 -15.45 -45.74 32.98
C THR A 1 -16.31 -44.75 32.20
N THR A 2 -15.92 -44.21 31.06
CA THR A 2 -14.86 -44.57 30.09
C THR A 2 -13.91 -43.39 29.84
N GLY A 3 -12.71 -43.69 29.34
CA GLY A 3 -11.79 -42.67 28.83
C GLY A 3 -11.35 -43.03 27.41
N HIS A 4 -10.93 -42.05 26.63
CA HIS A 4 -10.19 -42.29 25.38
C HIS A 4 -8.98 -41.36 25.30
N ALA A 5 -7.85 -41.93 24.91
CA ALA A 5 -6.55 -41.28 24.92
C ALA A 5 -6.35 -40.34 23.72
N VAL A 6 -5.55 -39.30 23.91
CA VAL A 6 -4.98 -38.50 22.81
C VAL A 6 -3.57 -39.01 22.56
N SER A 7 -3.31 -39.46 21.33
CA SER A 7 -2.01 -39.95 20.88
C SER A 7 -1.04 -38.80 20.62
N LEU A 8 0.13 -38.86 21.26
CA LEU A 8 1.27 -38.01 20.94
C LEU A 8 1.92 -38.51 19.63
N LEU A 9 2.03 -37.64 18.63
CA LEU A 9 2.86 -37.85 17.45
C LEU A 9 3.96 -36.78 17.41
N THR A 10 5.21 -37.22 17.59
CA THR A 10 6.43 -36.40 17.61
C THR A 10 7.15 -36.48 16.27
N TRP A 11 7.32 -35.36 15.57
CA TRP A 11 8.23 -35.21 14.41
C TRP A 11 8.93 -33.82 14.46
N PRO A 12 10.09 -33.64 13.80
CA PRO A 12 11.26 -33.05 14.47
C PRO A 12 11.47 -31.54 14.28
N SER A 13 12.19 -30.96 15.22
CA SER A 13 12.83 -29.64 15.10
C SER A 13 13.89 -29.65 14.01
N ILE A 14 13.86 -28.64 13.13
CA ILE A 14 14.96 -28.33 12.20
C ILE A 14 15.56 -27.00 12.65
N ASP A 15 16.75 -27.05 13.24
CA ASP A 15 17.51 -25.86 13.59
C ASP A 15 18.06 -25.21 12.32
N CYS A 16 17.71 -23.94 12.09
CA CYS A 16 18.24 -23.15 10.98
C CYS A 16 19.06 -21.98 11.54
N VAL A 17 20.37 -22.20 11.63
CA VAL A 17 21.34 -21.20 12.10
C VAL A 17 21.51 -20.11 11.04
N LEU A 18 21.15 -18.88 11.38
CA LEU A 18 21.46 -17.69 10.57
C LEU A 18 22.64 -16.92 11.17
N SER A 19 23.83 -17.19 10.65
CA SER A 19 25.04 -16.43 10.95
C SER A 19 24.97 -15.03 10.33
N PHE A 20 25.04 -13.99 11.17
CA PHE A 20 25.30 -12.62 10.71
C PHE A 20 26.81 -12.45 10.48
N THR A 21 27.24 -12.32 9.22
CA THR A 21 28.59 -11.89 8.87
C THR A 21 28.65 -10.35 8.80
N ALA A 22 29.02 -9.73 9.92
CA ALA A 22 29.44 -8.33 9.93
C ALA A 22 30.85 -8.22 9.32
N GLY A 23 31.02 -7.42 8.28
CA GLY A 23 32.34 -7.16 7.70
C GLY A 23 33.17 -6.24 8.61
N GLN A 24 34.40 -6.65 8.92
CA GLN A 24 35.41 -5.78 9.51
C GLN A 24 36.77 -6.04 8.84
N ASN A 25 37.38 -4.94 8.39
CA ASN A 25 38.73 -4.87 7.83
C ASN A 25 39.73 -4.62 8.97
N PRO A 26 40.82 -5.40 9.13
CA PRO A 26 41.80 -5.16 10.19
C PRO A 26 43.18 -4.73 9.65
N ASP A 27 43.45 -3.42 9.66
CA ASP A 27 44.79 -2.85 9.53
C ASP A 27 45.28 -2.34 10.89
N HIS A 28 46.43 -2.86 11.35
CA HIS A 28 47.21 -2.43 12.53
C HIS A 28 46.47 -2.45 13.91
N VAL A 29 47.08 -2.73 15.06
CA VAL A 29 48.45 -2.47 15.56
C VAL A 29 48.90 -3.62 16.49
N LEU A 30 50.15 -4.07 16.35
CA LEU A 30 50.84 -4.92 17.34
C LEU A 30 51.71 -4.06 18.28
N GLN A 31 51.16 -3.67 19.43
CA GLN A 31 51.88 -3.16 20.61
C GLN A 31 51.05 -3.54 21.86
N GLY A 32 51.61 -3.98 22.99
CA GLY A 32 53.03 -4.11 23.32
C GLY A 32 53.36 -3.92 24.81
N THR A 33 52.53 -4.41 25.74
CA THR A 33 52.78 -4.46 27.20
C THR A 33 51.89 -5.57 27.82
N GLY A 34 52.19 -6.24 28.94
CA GLY A 34 53.36 -6.15 29.82
C GLY A 34 53.00 -6.42 31.29
N VAL A 35 52.59 -7.65 31.67
CA VAL A 35 52.28 -8.01 33.09
C VAL A 35 52.74 -9.43 33.46
N LYS A 36 53.35 -9.54 34.65
CA LYS A 36 53.70 -10.73 35.47
C LYS A 36 53.77 -10.24 36.94
N PRO A 37 53.85 -11.07 38.01
CA PRO A 37 53.94 -12.55 38.07
C PRO A 37 53.02 -13.26 39.13
N GLY A 38 53.17 -14.59 39.23
CA GLY A 38 52.71 -15.47 40.33
C GLY A 38 51.55 -16.40 39.93
N SER A 39 51.46 -17.68 40.31
CA SER A 39 52.38 -18.67 40.94
C SER A 39 51.74 -20.08 40.74
N ASP A 40 52.31 -21.27 40.99
CA ASP A 40 53.64 -21.74 41.44
C ASP A 40 53.88 -23.20 40.93
N SER A 41 54.92 -23.88 41.45
CA SER A 41 55.20 -25.34 41.48
C SER A 41 56.00 -25.96 40.32
N ARG A 42 57.10 -26.65 40.70
CA ARG A 42 58.09 -27.33 39.83
C ARG A 42 58.08 -28.85 40.05
N ARG A 43 58.36 -29.67 39.02
CA ARG A 43 59.17 -30.92 39.08
C ARG A 43 59.97 -31.13 37.77
N PRO A 44 61.08 -31.92 37.73
CA PRO A 44 62.19 -31.66 36.80
C PRO A 44 62.71 -32.83 35.91
N ARG A 45 63.29 -32.47 34.73
CA ARG A 45 64.31 -33.15 33.86
C ARG A 45 64.04 -34.61 33.36
N GLY A 46 64.45 -35.01 32.15
CA GLY A 46 65.09 -34.32 31.02
C GLY A 46 65.65 -35.31 29.96
N ASP A 47 65.96 -34.80 28.74
CA ASP A 47 66.78 -35.36 27.63
C ASP A 47 66.57 -36.81 27.11
N SER A 48 66.76 -37.14 25.82
CA SER A 48 67.54 -36.48 24.75
C SER A 48 67.01 -36.74 23.33
N THR A 49 67.31 -35.82 22.40
CA THR A 49 67.01 -35.87 20.95
C THR A 49 68.08 -36.57 20.11
N LEU A 50 67.66 -37.15 18.98
CA LEU A 50 68.50 -37.41 17.80
C LEU A 50 67.68 -37.10 16.53
N ALA A 51 68.24 -36.34 15.59
CA ALA A 51 67.61 -35.94 14.34
C ALA A 51 68.32 -36.59 13.13
N PRO A 52 67.61 -36.89 12.02
CA PRO A 52 68.17 -37.67 10.90
C PRO A 52 68.86 -36.77 9.87
N GLU A 53 70.08 -36.32 10.15
CA GLU A 53 70.84 -35.39 9.28
C GLU A 53 71.99 -36.08 8.51
N ASP A 54 72.44 -37.26 8.96
CA ASP A 54 73.67 -37.92 8.51
C ASP A 54 73.51 -38.91 7.32
N ALA A 55 72.62 -38.62 6.36
CA ALA A 55 72.41 -39.46 5.17
C ALA A 55 72.25 -38.66 3.86
N ALA A 56 73.15 -37.71 3.61
CA ALA A 56 73.19 -36.96 2.35
C ALA A 56 73.48 -37.87 1.14
N ARG A 57 72.45 -38.14 0.32
CA ARG A 57 72.63 -38.68 -1.02
C ARG A 57 73.00 -37.54 -1.97
N PHE A 58 74.09 -37.70 -2.70
CA PHE A 58 74.44 -36.80 -3.81
C PHE A 58 73.77 -37.30 -5.08
N LEU A 59 73.22 -36.36 -5.85
CA LEU A 59 72.40 -36.55 -7.03
C LEU A 59 73.14 -35.96 -8.23
N SER A 60 73.30 -36.74 -9.31
CA SER A 60 73.85 -36.25 -10.58
C SER A 60 72.74 -35.69 -11.46
N CYS A 61 72.86 -34.45 -11.95
CA CYS A 61 71.91 -33.84 -12.88
C CYS A 61 72.58 -33.49 -14.21
N HIS A 62 71.77 -33.33 -15.27
CA HIS A 62 72.23 -32.71 -16.50
C HIS A 62 72.10 -31.18 -16.38
N CYS A 63 73.11 -30.43 -16.83
CA CYS A 63 73.04 -28.97 -16.86
C CYS A 63 73.19 -28.43 -18.29
N SER A 64 72.44 -27.38 -18.60
CA SER A 64 72.49 -26.63 -19.85
C SER A 64 72.00 -25.20 -19.57
N GLY A 65 72.80 -24.19 -19.92
CA GLY A 65 72.58 -22.79 -19.52
C GLY A 65 72.96 -22.51 -18.05
N HIS A 66 72.53 -23.36 -17.10
CA HIS A 66 72.85 -23.24 -15.67
C HIS A 66 73.78 -24.38 -15.18
N CYS A 67 75.00 -24.42 -15.70
CA CYS A 67 76.09 -25.25 -15.17
C CYS A 67 76.96 -24.46 -14.17
N PRO A 68 77.44 -25.09 -13.07
CA PRO A 68 78.50 -24.52 -12.24
C PRO A 68 79.87 -24.61 -12.95
N ASP A 69 80.84 -23.79 -12.53
CA ASP A 69 82.15 -23.64 -13.20
C ASP A 69 83.03 -24.91 -13.20
N ASP A 70 82.75 -25.84 -12.29
CA ASP A 70 83.43 -27.14 -12.15
C ASP A 70 82.76 -28.29 -12.93
N ALA A 71 81.64 -28.01 -13.63
CA ALA A 71 80.90 -28.98 -14.40
C ALA A 71 81.74 -29.61 -15.53
N LYS A 72 81.82 -30.95 -15.53
CA LYS A 72 82.40 -31.72 -16.62
C LYS A 72 81.30 -32.40 -17.40
N ASN A 73 81.43 -32.43 -18.73
CA ASN A 73 80.52 -33.17 -19.63
C ASN A 73 79.02 -32.81 -19.46
N ASN A 74 78.70 -31.54 -19.17
CA ASN A 74 77.34 -31.04 -18.92
C ASN A 74 76.61 -31.78 -17.79
N THR A 75 77.36 -32.15 -16.74
CA THR A 75 76.83 -32.76 -15.52
C THR A 75 77.25 -31.97 -14.29
N CYS A 76 76.37 -31.92 -13.29
CA CYS A 76 76.60 -31.31 -11.99
C CYS A 76 76.10 -32.24 -10.88
N GLU A 77 76.62 -32.09 -9.66
CA GLU A 77 76.19 -32.86 -8.49
C GLU A 77 75.53 -31.96 -7.44
N THR A 78 74.51 -32.46 -6.74
CA THR A 78 73.83 -31.73 -5.66
C THR A 78 73.26 -32.64 -4.58
N ASN A 79 73.09 -32.12 -3.37
CA ASN A 79 72.34 -32.76 -2.29
C ASN A 79 70.83 -32.36 -2.27
N GLY A 80 70.40 -31.54 -3.23
CA GLY A 80 69.02 -31.06 -3.36
C GLY A 80 68.26 -31.74 -4.50
N GLN A 81 67.99 -31.00 -5.57
CA GLN A 81 67.11 -31.44 -6.67
C GLN A 81 67.69 -31.05 -8.03
N CYS A 82 67.38 -31.84 -9.07
CA CYS A 82 67.59 -31.43 -10.45
C CYS A 82 66.40 -30.59 -10.93
N PHE A 83 66.62 -29.63 -11.82
CA PHE A 83 65.54 -28.82 -12.41
C PHE A 83 65.67 -28.65 -13.93
N ALA A 84 64.54 -28.34 -14.57
CA ALA A 84 64.44 -27.78 -15.91
C ALA A 84 63.46 -26.60 -15.87
N ILE A 85 63.78 -25.49 -16.54
CA ILE A 85 62.99 -24.27 -16.57
C ILE A 85 62.88 -23.74 -18.00
N ILE A 86 61.67 -23.32 -18.36
CA ILE A 86 61.37 -22.63 -19.61
C ILE A 86 60.97 -21.18 -19.28
N GLU A 87 61.61 -20.20 -19.89
CA GLU A 87 61.34 -18.77 -19.71
C GLU A 87 61.15 -18.11 -21.08
N GLU A 88 60.18 -17.19 -21.20
CA GLU A 88 59.99 -16.32 -22.35
C GLU A 88 60.66 -14.96 -22.07
N ASP A 89 61.57 -14.54 -22.95
CA ASP A 89 62.33 -13.29 -22.78
C ASP A 89 61.51 -12.03 -23.14
N GLU A 90 62.09 -10.84 -22.97
CA GLU A 90 61.41 -9.57 -23.31
C GLU A 90 61.09 -9.41 -24.81
N ASN A 91 61.73 -10.19 -25.69
CA ASN A 91 61.49 -10.21 -27.13
C ASN A 91 60.43 -11.25 -27.55
N GLY A 92 60.06 -12.18 -26.65
CA GLY A 92 59.17 -13.31 -26.91
C GLY A 92 59.87 -14.60 -27.35
N ASP A 93 61.20 -14.65 -27.29
CA ASP A 93 61.99 -15.86 -27.56
C ASP A 93 61.97 -16.79 -26.34
N VAL A 94 61.85 -18.10 -26.59
CA VAL A 94 61.68 -19.11 -25.54
C VAL A 94 63.00 -19.83 -25.25
N ILE A 95 63.48 -19.70 -24.02
CA ILE A 95 64.75 -20.26 -23.55
C ILE A 95 64.47 -21.43 -22.61
N LEU A 96 65.05 -22.60 -22.90
CA LEU A 96 65.03 -23.78 -22.05
C LEU A 96 66.40 -23.97 -21.40
N SER A 97 66.45 -24.06 -20.07
CA SER A 97 67.67 -24.34 -19.32
C SER A 97 67.45 -25.39 -18.24
N SER A 98 68.53 -26.03 -17.78
CA SER A 98 68.50 -27.09 -16.76
C SER A 98 69.75 -27.07 -15.90
N GLY A 99 69.65 -27.59 -14.67
CA GLY A 99 70.78 -27.61 -13.76
C GLY A 99 70.52 -28.27 -12.41
N CYS A 100 71.44 -28.00 -11.47
CA CYS A 100 71.43 -28.49 -10.10
C CYS A 100 70.99 -27.40 -9.11
N MET A 101 70.19 -27.78 -8.13
CA MET A 101 69.72 -26.90 -7.06
C MET A 101 70.12 -27.48 -5.70
N LYS A 102 70.72 -26.65 -4.83
CA LYS A 102 71.15 -27.05 -3.47
C LYS A 102 69.95 -27.34 -2.58
N TYR A 103 70.12 -28.19 -1.57
CA TYR A 103 69.03 -28.56 -0.64
C TYR A 103 68.38 -27.34 0.04
N GLU A 104 69.19 -26.40 0.54
CA GLU A 104 68.70 -25.17 1.17
C GLU A 104 67.89 -24.31 0.19
N GLY A 105 66.58 -24.22 0.43
CA GLY A 105 65.66 -23.40 -0.36
C GLY A 105 65.07 -24.08 -1.61
N SER A 106 65.54 -25.27 -2.00
CA SER A 106 65.06 -25.98 -3.22
C SER A 106 63.54 -26.10 -3.30
N HIS A 107 62.88 -26.52 -2.21
CA HIS A 107 61.43 -26.67 -2.14
C HIS A 107 60.63 -25.36 -2.38
N PHE A 108 61.25 -24.18 -2.20
CA PHE A 108 60.64 -22.89 -2.52
C PHE A 108 60.93 -22.45 -3.96
N GLN A 109 62.13 -22.76 -4.48
CA GLN A 109 62.51 -22.43 -5.86
C GLN A 109 61.83 -23.35 -6.89
N CYS A 110 61.54 -24.59 -6.52
CA CYS A 110 60.77 -25.56 -7.31
C CYS A 110 59.24 -25.36 -7.23
N LYS A 111 58.77 -24.21 -6.72
CA LYS A 111 57.37 -23.79 -6.79
C LYS A 111 57.31 -22.47 -7.52
N ASP A 112 56.65 -22.46 -8.67
CA ASP A 112 56.58 -21.25 -9.47
C ASP A 112 55.75 -20.15 -8.78
N SER A 113 56.13 -18.91 -9.02
CA SER A 113 55.48 -17.74 -8.43
C SER A 113 54.36 -17.25 -9.35
N GLN A 114 53.14 -17.22 -8.83
CA GLN A 114 51.96 -16.65 -9.53
C GLN A 114 52.11 -15.14 -9.85
N PHE A 115 53.18 -14.50 -9.40
CA PHE A 115 53.48 -13.08 -9.59
C PHE A 115 54.82 -12.84 -10.33
N ALA A 116 55.32 -13.83 -11.07
CA ALA A 116 56.47 -13.61 -11.96
C ALA A 116 56.10 -12.61 -13.08
N GLN A 117 56.94 -11.59 -13.29
CA GLN A 117 56.73 -10.60 -14.35
C GLN A 117 56.98 -11.17 -15.76
N THR A 118 57.82 -12.19 -15.86
CA THR A 118 58.09 -12.96 -17.08
C THR A 118 57.30 -14.27 -17.07
N ARG A 119 56.82 -14.67 -18.25
CA ARG A 119 56.11 -15.93 -18.44
C ARG A 119 57.12 -17.07 -18.40
N ARG A 120 57.03 -17.91 -17.37
CA ARG A 120 57.95 -19.04 -17.15
C ARG A 120 57.27 -20.23 -16.51
N THR A 121 57.96 -21.36 -16.46
CA THR A 121 57.58 -22.55 -15.69
C THR A 121 58.82 -23.38 -15.34
N ILE A 122 58.95 -23.78 -14.06
CA ILE A 122 60.04 -24.63 -13.55
C ILE A 122 59.50 -25.98 -13.05
N GLU A 123 60.16 -27.07 -13.45
CA GLU A 123 59.93 -28.42 -12.96
C GLU A 123 61.19 -28.98 -12.28
N CYS A 124 61.01 -29.73 -11.19
CA CYS A 124 62.10 -30.31 -10.41
C CYS A 124 61.89 -31.80 -10.11
N CYS A 125 62.99 -32.55 -9.99
CA CYS A 125 62.98 -33.99 -9.76
C CYS A 125 64.17 -34.44 -8.88
N GLN A 126 64.14 -35.69 -8.39
CA GLN A 126 64.98 -36.18 -7.28
C GLN A 126 65.71 -37.51 -7.59
N PHE A 127 65.96 -37.82 -8.87
CA PHE A 127 66.67 -39.04 -9.31
C PHE A 127 67.78 -38.70 -10.32
N ASP A 128 68.82 -39.53 -10.42
CA ASP A 128 69.97 -39.20 -11.27
C ASP A 128 69.56 -38.98 -12.73
N PHE A 129 70.01 -37.86 -13.30
CA PHE A 129 69.74 -37.36 -14.66
C PHE A 129 68.27 -37.16 -15.02
N CYS A 130 67.35 -37.14 -14.04
CA CYS A 130 65.91 -37.05 -14.27
C CYS A 130 65.47 -35.79 -15.06
N ASN A 131 66.26 -34.72 -15.02
CA ASN A 131 65.94 -33.47 -15.71
C ASN A 131 66.27 -33.47 -17.22
N ARG A 132 66.70 -34.60 -17.79
CA ARG A 132 66.81 -34.77 -19.26
C ARG A 132 65.47 -34.94 -19.95
N ASP A 133 64.49 -35.52 -19.25
CA ASP A 133 63.19 -35.90 -19.82
C ASP A 133 62.05 -34.93 -19.43
N LEU A 134 62.33 -33.95 -18.55
CA LEU A 134 61.39 -32.89 -18.18
C LEU A 134 61.09 -31.96 -19.38
N LYS A 135 59.83 -31.58 -19.52
CA LYS A 135 59.33 -30.73 -20.62
C LYS A 135 58.29 -29.74 -20.09
N PRO A 136 58.72 -28.72 -19.33
CA PRO A 136 57.80 -27.70 -18.85
C PRO A 136 57.18 -26.92 -20.02
N GLU A 137 55.90 -26.57 -19.89
CA GLU A 137 55.14 -25.78 -20.88
C GLU A 137 54.76 -24.41 -20.29
N LEU A 138 54.83 -23.35 -21.11
CA LEU A 138 54.50 -21.98 -20.67
C LEU A 138 52.98 -21.79 -20.50
N PRO A 139 52.49 -21.15 -19.42
CA PRO A 139 51.05 -21.01 -19.13
C PRO A 139 50.30 -20.22 -20.22
N PRO A 140 49.00 -20.41 -20.48
CA PRO A 140 48.29 -19.68 -21.54
C PRO A 140 48.32 -18.15 -21.33
N ARG A 141 48.34 -17.38 -22.41
CA ARG A 141 48.21 -15.90 -22.34
C ARG A 141 46.74 -15.55 -22.09
N ASP A 142 46.45 -14.89 -20.96
CA ASP A 142 45.10 -14.45 -20.63
C ASP A 142 44.61 -13.32 -21.55
N THR A 143 43.45 -13.53 -22.18
CA THR A 143 42.71 -12.47 -22.88
C THR A 143 41.62 -11.93 -21.96
N GLU A 144 41.72 -10.67 -21.54
CA GLU A 144 40.75 -10.04 -20.63
C GLU A 144 39.33 -10.01 -21.23
N PRO A 145 38.27 -10.35 -20.45
CA PRO A 145 36.88 -10.15 -20.85
C PRO A 145 36.47 -8.66 -20.75
N PRO A 146 35.46 -8.21 -21.53
CA PRO A 146 35.09 -6.79 -21.59
C PRO A 146 34.48 -6.24 -20.30
N ASP A 147 34.87 -5.01 -19.97
CA ASP A 147 34.57 -4.30 -18.70
C ASP A 147 33.05 -4.16 -18.40
N PRO A 148 32.56 -4.70 -17.26
CA PRO A 148 31.12 -4.71 -16.92
C PRO A 148 30.51 -3.32 -16.71
N HIS A 149 31.30 -2.26 -16.51
CA HIS A 149 30.79 -0.91 -16.30
C HIS A 149 30.02 -0.35 -17.50
N TRP A 150 30.41 -0.71 -18.74
CA TRP A 150 29.72 -0.26 -19.95
C TRP A 150 28.28 -0.77 -20.05
N LEU A 151 28.02 -2.00 -19.61
CA LEU A 151 26.68 -2.59 -19.66
C LEU A 151 25.74 -1.91 -18.64
N ALA A 152 26.24 -1.61 -17.44
CA ALA A 152 25.47 -0.92 -16.41
C ALA A 152 25.06 0.50 -16.83
N PHE A 153 25.96 1.23 -17.51
CA PHE A 153 25.67 2.58 -18.03
C PHE A 153 24.53 2.57 -19.06
N LEU A 154 24.54 1.64 -20.02
CA LEU A 154 23.50 1.52 -21.05
C LEU A 154 22.11 1.19 -20.46
N ILE A 155 22.05 0.36 -19.42
CA ILE A 155 20.81 0.03 -18.69
C ILE A 155 20.28 1.27 -17.95
N SER A 156 21.16 2.06 -17.33
CA SER A 156 20.75 3.29 -16.63
C SER A 156 20.12 4.32 -17.58
N VAL A 157 20.80 4.61 -18.70
CA VAL A 157 20.34 5.59 -19.70
C VAL A 157 18.98 5.20 -20.31
N THR A 158 18.78 3.92 -20.62
CA THR A 158 17.51 3.45 -21.21
C THR A 158 16.34 3.55 -20.22
N VAL A 159 16.53 3.26 -18.93
CA VAL A 159 15.50 3.44 -17.89
C VAL A 159 15.15 4.93 -17.71
N CYS A 160 16.14 5.82 -17.70
CA CYS A 160 15.90 7.26 -17.64
C CYS A 160 15.10 7.78 -18.85
N PHE A 161 15.40 7.31 -20.06
CA PHE A 161 14.66 7.73 -21.26
C PHE A 161 13.20 7.24 -21.25
N CYS A 162 12.97 5.98 -20.88
CA CYS A 162 11.62 5.41 -20.75
C CYS A 162 10.77 6.13 -19.69
N THR A 163 11.35 6.50 -18.54
CA THR A 163 10.61 7.25 -17.50
C THR A 163 10.24 8.67 -17.95
N LEU A 164 11.13 9.37 -18.68
CA LEU A 164 10.83 10.68 -19.27
C LEU A 164 9.70 10.62 -20.32
N ILE A 165 9.65 9.58 -21.16
CA ILE A 165 8.54 9.37 -22.09
C ILE A 165 7.22 9.15 -21.33
N CYS A 166 7.22 8.27 -20.32
CA CYS A 166 6.02 8.04 -19.50
C CYS A 166 5.50 9.33 -18.82
N VAL A 167 6.39 10.14 -18.25
CA VAL A 167 6.02 11.42 -17.62
C VAL A 167 5.47 12.41 -18.65
N THR A 168 6.14 12.60 -19.80
CA THR A 168 5.67 13.53 -20.84
C THR A 168 4.32 13.12 -21.42
N VAL A 169 4.07 11.82 -21.62
CA VAL A 169 2.75 11.29 -22.04
C VAL A 169 1.68 11.58 -20.97
N ILE A 170 1.95 11.32 -19.69
CA ILE A 170 1.02 11.64 -18.59
C ILE A 170 0.72 13.14 -18.53
N CYS A 171 1.74 13.99 -18.66
CA CYS A 171 1.60 15.44 -18.72
C CYS A 171 0.78 15.90 -19.93
N TYR A 172 1.00 15.32 -21.13
CA TYR A 172 0.23 15.61 -22.33
C TYR A 172 -1.26 15.26 -22.15
N TYR A 173 -1.58 14.08 -21.63
CA TYR A 173 -2.98 13.71 -21.36
C TYR A 173 -3.61 14.57 -20.26
N ARG A 174 -2.86 14.94 -19.22
CA ARG A 174 -3.32 15.90 -18.17
C ARG A 174 -3.61 17.28 -18.76
N TYR A 175 -2.72 17.81 -19.59
CA TYR A 175 -2.90 19.08 -20.28
C TYR A 175 -4.11 19.05 -21.22
N LYS A 176 -4.21 18.04 -22.09
CA LYS A 176 -5.34 17.87 -23.02
C LYS A 176 -6.68 17.80 -22.28
N TRP A 177 -6.74 17.06 -21.17
CA TRP A 177 -7.92 16.96 -20.32
C TRP A 177 -8.28 18.31 -19.64
N GLN A 178 -7.29 19.08 -19.21
CA GLN A 178 -7.50 20.43 -18.68
C GLN A 178 -8.01 21.41 -19.75
N THR A 179 -7.47 21.38 -20.97
CA THR A 179 -7.88 22.28 -22.06
C THR A 179 -9.33 22.04 -22.50
N GLU A 180 -9.76 20.78 -22.59
CA GLU A 180 -11.17 20.46 -22.90
C GLU A 180 -12.10 20.92 -21.76
N ARG A 181 -11.68 20.78 -20.50
CA ARG A 181 -12.45 21.28 -19.34
C ARG A 181 -12.55 22.81 -19.29
N GLN A 182 -11.52 23.54 -19.73
CA GLN A 182 -11.55 25.00 -19.79
C GLN A 182 -12.37 25.56 -20.96
N ARG A 183 -12.41 24.90 -22.12
CA ARG A 183 -13.33 25.27 -23.21
C ARG A 183 -14.78 25.26 -22.73
N TYR A 184 -15.18 24.16 -22.09
CA TYR A 184 -16.51 24.00 -21.47
C TYR A 184 -16.84 25.09 -20.43
N HIS A 185 -15.86 25.53 -19.64
CA HIS A 185 -16.08 26.59 -18.64
C HIS A 185 -16.30 27.97 -19.29
N ARG A 186 -15.62 28.27 -20.40
CA ARG A 186 -15.76 29.55 -21.12
C ARG A 186 -17.12 29.67 -21.81
N ASP A 187 -17.65 28.55 -22.32
CA ASP A 187 -19.00 28.49 -22.89
C ASP A 187 -20.09 28.61 -21.81
N LEU A 188 -19.81 28.22 -20.57
CA LEU A 188 -20.70 28.37 -19.42
C LEU A 188 -20.76 29.84 -18.93
N GLU A 189 -19.60 30.50 -18.85
CA GLU A 189 -19.47 31.88 -18.37
C GLU A 189 -20.18 32.90 -19.29
N ASN A 190 -20.16 32.65 -20.62
CA ASN A 190 -20.93 33.39 -21.60
C ASN A 190 -22.46 33.17 -21.50
N ALA A 191 -22.91 32.08 -20.87
CA ALA A 191 -24.33 31.82 -20.64
C ALA A 191 -24.82 32.45 -19.32
N ASP A 192 -24.04 32.34 -18.25
CA ASP A 192 -24.38 32.86 -16.92
C ASP A 192 -24.53 34.39 -16.91
N CYS A 193 -23.76 35.11 -17.75
CA CYS A 193 -23.83 36.58 -17.86
C CYS A 193 -25.17 37.12 -18.41
N ARG A 194 -26.10 36.27 -18.89
CA ARG A 194 -27.46 36.68 -19.31
C ARG A 194 -28.57 36.40 -18.28
N ILE A 195 -28.27 35.74 -17.16
CA ILE A 195 -29.31 35.15 -16.28
C ILE A 195 -29.52 35.93 -14.96
N PHE A 196 -28.64 36.86 -14.60
CA PHE A 196 -28.64 37.54 -13.29
C PHE A 196 -29.86 38.45 -12.98
N VAL A 197 -30.81 38.62 -13.90
CA VAL A 197 -32.02 39.46 -13.69
C VAL A 197 -33.21 38.67 -13.10
N GLY A 198 -33.17 37.34 -13.05
CA GLY A 198 -34.35 36.50 -12.75
C GLY A 198 -34.69 36.23 -11.28
N SER A 199 -33.82 36.50 -10.32
CA SER A 199 -33.92 35.93 -8.96
C SER A 199 -34.69 36.79 -7.95
N PHE A 200 -35.99 37.03 -8.17
CA PHE A 200 -36.84 37.68 -7.14
C PHE A 200 -38.32 37.20 -7.05
N PHE A 201 -38.69 36.07 -7.66
CA PHE A 201 -40.06 35.53 -7.62
C PHE A 201 -40.14 34.13 -7.00
N TYR A 202 -39.87 34.04 -5.70
CA TYR A 202 -40.16 32.85 -4.86
C TYR A 202 -41.16 33.18 -3.74
N LEU A 203 -42.33 33.69 -4.10
CA LEU A 203 -43.49 33.70 -3.20
C LEU A 203 -44.80 33.70 -3.99
N LEU A 204 -45.83 33.07 -3.40
CA LEU A 204 -47.23 33.00 -3.87
C LEU A 204 -47.49 32.19 -5.15
N CYS A 205 -48.01 30.97 -4.97
CA CYS A 205 -48.98 30.40 -5.90
C CYS A 205 -49.98 29.48 -5.18
N SER A 206 -50.84 30.08 -4.36
CA SER A 206 -52.13 29.48 -3.99
C SER A 206 -53.18 29.94 -5.00
N CYS A 207 -53.48 29.12 -6.02
CA CYS A 207 -54.60 29.35 -6.92
C CYS A 207 -55.21 28.02 -7.41
N SER A 208 -56.45 27.78 -7.01
CA SER A 208 -57.30 26.70 -7.53
C SER A 208 -57.88 27.10 -8.89
N PHE A 209 -57.38 26.53 -10.00
CA PHE A 209 -58.09 26.58 -11.28
C PHE A 209 -57.93 25.29 -12.09
N LEU A 210 -59.07 24.74 -12.54
CA LEU A 210 -59.18 23.56 -13.40
C LEU A 210 -58.75 23.90 -14.83
N GLN A 211 -57.49 23.66 -15.16
CA GLN A 211 -57.04 23.58 -16.55
C GLN A 211 -55.88 22.59 -16.67
N VAL A 212 -56.06 21.59 -17.54
CA VAL A 212 -55.20 20.39 -17.76
C VAL A 212 -53.74 20.61 -17.32
N GLN A 213 -53.40 20.18 -16.10
CA GLN A 213 -52.02 20.22 -15.62
C GLN A 213 -51.14 19.37 -16.52
N ARG A 214 -50.30 20.01 -17.32
CA ARG A 214 -49.16 19.35 -17.95
C ARG A 214 -48.25 18.88 -16.83
N THR A 215 -48.25 17.58 -16.57
CA THR A 215 -47.46 16.95 -15.51
C THR A 215 -45.98 17.34 -15.63
N ILE A 216 -45.25 17.40 -14.52
CA ILE A 216 -43.88 17.93 -14.46
C ILE A 216 -42.97 17.14 -15.40
N ALA A 217 -43.12 15.81 -15.45
CA ALA A 217 -42.42 14.92 -16.37
C ALA A 217 -42.60 15.30 -17.85
N LYS A 218 -43.79 15.76 -18.27
CA LYS A 218 -44.05 16.21 -19.65
C LYS A 218 -43.38 17.56 -19.98
N GLN A 219 -42.92 18.31 -18.97
CA GLN A 219 -42.20 19.57 -19.13
C GLN A 219 -40.67 19.38 -19.07
N ILE A 220 -40.19 18.19 -18.71
CA ILE A 220 -38.77 17.89 -18.58
C ILE A 220 -38.20 17.47 -19.93
N GLN A 221 -37.12 18.14 -20.33
CA GLN A 221 -36.31 17.74 -21.49
C GLN A 221 -35.16 16.86 -20.99
N THR A 222 -35.15 15.57 -21.33
CA THR A 222 -34.02 14.69 -21.03
C THR A 222 -32.82 15.06 -21.91
N VAL A 223 -31.64 15.25 -21.30
CA VAL A 223 -30.43 15.72 -21.98
C VAL A 223 -29.44 14.59 -22.21
N ARG A 224 -29.07 13.87 -21.15
CA ARG A 224 -28.17 12.70 -21.24
C ARG A 224 -28.34 11.78 -20.04
N LEU A 225 -28.06 10.50 -20.25
CA LEU A 225 -27.88 9.54 -19.15
C LEU A 225 -26.64 9.95 -18.33
N ILE A 226 -26.77 10.01 -17.00
CA ILE A 226 -25.68 10.30 -16.05
C ILE A 226 -25.34 9.13 -15.12
N GLY A 227 -26.22 8.14 -14.99
CA GLY A 227 -25.91 6.90 -14.26
C GLY A 227 -26.93 5.80 -14.52
N LYS A 228 -26.51 4.54 -14.37
CA LYS A 228 -27.43 3.39 -14.28
C LYS A 228 -27.33 2.79 -12.87
N GLY A 229 -28.46 2.74 -12.19
CA GLY A 229 -28.59 2.17 -10.84
C GLY A 229 -29.22 0.78 -10.86
N ARG A 230 -29.44 0.20 -9.68
CA ARG A 230 -30.14 -1.09 -9.52
C ARG A 230 -31.60 -1.02 -9.97
N TYR A 231 -32.27 0.10 -9.67
CA TYR A 231 -33.73 0.26 -9.81
C TYR A 231 -34.17 0.94 -11.12
N GLY A 232 -33.22 1.50 -11.88
CA GLY A 232 -33.51 2.35 -13.01
C GLY A 232 -32.31 3.17 -13.47
N GLU A 233 -32.59 4.18 -14.30
CA GLU A 233 -31.59 5.04 -14.93
C GLU A 233 -31.72 6.48 -14.42
N VAL A 234 -30.60 7.14 -14.18
CA VAL A 234 -30.57 8.56 -13.79
C VAL A 234 -30.14 9.38 -14.98
N TRP A 235 -30.98 10.33 -15.37
CA TRP A 235 -30.80 11.24 -16.49
C TRP A 235 -30.58 12.66 -15.98
N LEU A 236 -29.67 13.41 -16.61
CA LEU A 236 -29.67 14.86 -16.54
C LEU A 236 -30.83 15.36 -17.42
N GLY A 237 -31.73 16.13 -16.83
CA GLY A 237 -32.79 16.83 -17.52
C GLY A 237 -32.65 18.34 -17.41
N ARG A 238 -33.45 19.07 -18.21
CA ARG A 238 -33.76 20.48 -17.99
C ARG A 238 -35.23 20.66 -17.69
N TRP A 239 -35.54 21.46 -16.67
CA TRP A 239 -36.88 21.90 -16.32
C TRP A 239 -36.88 23.41 -16.13
N ARG A 240 -37.69 24.13 -16.92
CA ARG A 240 -37.75 25.62 -16.91
C ARG A 240 -36.38 26.32 -17.06
N GLY A 241 -35.46 25.69 -17.80
CA GLY A 241 -34.07 26.16 -18.00
C GLY A 241 -33.06 25.50 -17.06
N GLU A 242 -33.46 25.24 -15.82
CA GLU A 242 -32.62 24.68 -14.75
C GLU A 242 -32.26 23.22 -14.96
N LYS A 243 -31.08 22.81 -14.45
CA LYS A 243 -30.59 21.43 -14.51
C LYS A 243 -31.20 20.60 -13.38
N VAL A 244 -31.85 19.49 -13.71
CA VAL A 244 -32.44 18.54 -12.75
C VAL A 244 -31.90 17.13 -12.97
N ALA A 245 -31.84 16.33 -11.92
CA ALA A 245 -31.60 14.89 -12.03
C ALA A 245 -32.94 14.15 -12.02
N VAL A 246 -33.10 13.18 -12.93
CA VAL A 246 -34.34 12.45 -13.17
C VAL A 246 -34.05 10.97 -13.09
N LYS A 247 -34.42 10.34 -11.98
CA LYS A 247 -34.30 8.90 -11.78
C LYS A 247 -35.57 8.24 -12.33
N VAL A 248 -35.40 7.56 -13.45
CA VAL A 248 -36.45 6.83 -14.18
C VAL A 248 -36.40 5.37 -13.78
N PHE A 249 -37.41 4.91 -13.04
CA PHE A 249 -37.49 3.52 -12.57
C PHE A 249 -38.13 2.62 -13.62
N PHE A 250 -37.72 1.35 -13.63
CA PHE A 250 -38.44 0.32 -14.37
C PHE A 250 -39.81 0.07 -13.72
N THR A 251 -40.85 -0.20 -14.51
CA THR A 251 -42.22 -0.47 -14.01
C THR A 251 -42.27 -1.55 -12.92
N ARG A 252 -41.49 -2.62 -13.07
CA ARG A 252 -41.35 -3.71 -12.08
C ARG A 252 -40.74 -3.29 -10.73
N GLU A 253 -40.21 -2.08 -10.61
CA GLU A 253 -39.61 -1.50 -9.40
C GLU A 253 -40.47 -0.37 -8.81
N GLU A 254 -41.79 -0.38 -9.08
CA GLU A 254 -42.77 0.57 -8.53
C GLU A 254 -42.70 0.68 -7.00
N ALA A 255 -42.60 -0.43 -6.28
CA ALA A 255 -42.45 -0.42 -4.82
C ALA A 255 -41.16 0.28 -4.34
N SER A 256 -40.10 0.28 -5.16
CA SER A 256 -38.85 0.99 -4.88
C SER A 256 -39.00 2.49 -5.15
N TRP A 257 -39.69 2.88 -6.24
CA TRP A 257 -40.04 4.28 -6.54
C TRP A 257 -40.97 4.88 -5.49
N PHE A 258 -42.00 4.14 -5.09
CA PHE A 258 -42.98 4.58 -4.09
C PHE A 258 -42.30 4.86 -2.75
N ARG A 259 -41.52 3.91 -2.21
CA ARG A 259 -40.78 4.12 -0.95
C ARG A 259 -39.83 5.31 -1.04
N GLU A 260 -39.03 5.42 -2.09
CA GLU A 260 -38.07 6.51 -2.19
C GLU A 260 -38.77 7.88 -2.26
N THR A 261 -39.88 7.96 -2.99
CA THR A 261 -40.76 9.14 -3.04
C THR A 261 -41.35 9.47 -1.67
N GLU A 262 -41.90 8.48 -0.97
CA GLU A 262 -42.50 8.64 0.37
C GLU A 262 -41.49 9.15 1.41
N ILE A 263 -40.27 8.60 1.41
CA ILE A 263 -39.20 9.07 2.30
C ILE A 263 -38.81 10.51 1.97
N TYR A 264 -38.64 10.86 0.69
CA TYR A 264 -38.35 12.25 0.28
C TYR A 264 -39.50 13.24 0.58
N GLN A 265 -40.74 12.78 0.58
CA GLN A 265 -41.93 13.57 0.91
C GLN A 265 -42.23 13.66 2.42
N THR A 266 -41.43 13.02 3.28
CA THR A 266 -41.62 13.08 4.73
C THR A 266 -41.50 14.52 5.25
N VAL A 267 -42.38 14.88 6.20
CA VAL A 267 -42.44 16.24 6.73
C VAL A 267 -41.12 16.63 7.41
N LEU A 268 -40.68 17.88 7.20
CA LEU A 268 -39.39 18.41 7.66
C LEU A 268 -38.13 17.65 7.17
N MET A 269 -38.22 16.79 6.14
CA MET A 269 -37.06 16.08 5.56
C MET A 269 -36.09 16.99 4.77
N ARG A 270 -36.51 18.19 4.38
CA ARG A 270 -35.67 19.11 3.58
C ARG A 270 -34.58 19.74 4.44
N HIS A 271 -33.32 19.43 4.14
CA HIS A 271 -32.13 19.92 4.84
C HIS A 271 -30.99 20.18 3.84
N GLU A 272 -30.02 21.06 4.14
CA GLU A 272 -28.95 21.38 3.18
C GLU A 272 -28.18 20.12 2.76
N ASN A 273 -27.89 19.22 3.70
CA ASN A 273 -27.09 18.02 3.44
C ASN A 273 -27.93 16.77 3.11
N ILE A 274 -29.17 16.97 2.66
CA ILE A 274 -30.01 15.95 2.03
C ILE A 274 -30.29 16.39 0.59
N LEU A 275 -30.32 15.46 -0.35
CA LEU A 275 -30.60 15.77 -1.75
C LEU A 275 -31.99 16.41 -1.89
N GLY A 276 -32.06 17.58 -2.54
CA GLY A 276 -33.30 18.31 -2.74
C GLY A 276 -34.25 17.55 -3.66
N PHE A 277 -35.31 17.00 -3.08
CA PHE A 277 -36.47 16.52 -3.82
C PHE A 277 -37.24 17.70 -4.44
N ILE A 278 -37.69 17.51 -5.68
CA ILE A 278 -38.51 18.46 -6.44
C ILE A 278 -39.90 17.88 -6.65
N ALA A 279 -39.99 16.67 -7.23
CA ALA A 279 -41.26 16.01 -7.54
C ALA A 279 -41.08 14.51 -7.80
N ALA A 280 -42.17 13.76 -7.72
CA ALA A 280 -42.32 12.45 -8.32
C ALA A 280 -43.53 12.48 -9.26
N ASP A 281 -43.47 11.76 -10.38
CA ASP A 281 -44.45 11.85 -11.47
C ASP A 281 -44.46 10.57 -12.31
N ILE A 282 -45.52 10.36 -13.10
CA ILE A 282 -45.71 9.19 -13.94
C ILE A 282 -45.86 9.63 -15.39
N ASN A 283 -44.89 9.24 -16.23
CA ASN A 283 -44.88 9.55 -17.65
C ASN A 283 -45.31 8.34 -18.49
N GLY A 284 -46.54 8.38 -19.02
CA GLY A 284 -47.07 7.37 -19.93
C GLY A 284 -46.95 7.78 -21.39
N THR A 285 -46.32 6.95 -22.22
CA THR A 285 -46.21 7.13 -23.69
C THR A 285 -47.12 6.18 -24.48
N GLY A 286 -48.17 5.66 -23.85
CA GLY A 286 -49.13 4.71 -24.45
C GLY A 286 -48.58 3.28 -24.61
N ALA A 287 -47.31 3.13 -24.97
CA ALA A 287 -46.62 1.84 -25.06
C ALA A 287 -45.81 1.48 -23.79
N SER A 288 -45.45 2.46 -22.96
CA SER A 288 -44.78 2.23 -21.67
C SER A 288 -45.10 3.32 -20.64
N THR A 289 -45.14 2.91 -19.38
CA THR A 289 -45.24 3.81 -18.22
C THR A 289 -43.85 3.93 -17.60
N GLN A 290 -43.43 5.16 -17.30
CA GLN A 290 -42.15 5.44 -16.65
C GLN A 290 -42.40 6.20 -15.35
N LEU A 291 -41.82 5.72 -14.26
CA LEU A 291 -41.95 6.34 -12.93
C LEU A 291 -40.75 7.26 -12.71
N TYR A 292 -40.99 8.56 -12.55
CA TYR A 292 -39.96 9.59 -12.41
C TYR A 292 -39.84 10.02 -10.96
N LEU A 293 -38.59 10.15 -10.49
CA LEU A 293 -38.23 10.87 -9.28
C LEU A 293 -37.26 11.98 -9.68
N ILE A 294 -37.61 13.23 -9.36
CA ILE A 294 -36.96 14.44 -9.87
C ILE A 294 -36.33 15.17 -8.69
N THR A 295 -35.03 15.42 -8.77
CA THR A 295 -34.23 16.06 -7.72
C THR A 295 -33.32 17.15 -8.29
N ASP A 296 -32.72 17.94 -7.41
CA ASP A 296 -31.63 18.85 -7.76
C ASP A 296 -30.50 18.09 -8.47
N TYR A 297 -29.86 18.74 -9.45
CA TYR A 297 -28.66 18.21 -10.11
C TYR A 297 -27.38 18.78 -9.46
N HIS A 298 -26.39 17.91 -9.25
CA HIS A 298 -25.08 18.30 -8.71
C HIS A 298 -23.96 17.88 -9.67
N GLU A 299 -23.29 18.88 -10.24
CA GLU A 299 -22.35 18.71 -11.35
C GLU A 299 -21.03 18.01 -10.99
N ASN A 300 -20.61 18.10 -9.72
CA ASN A 300 -19.46 17.36 -9.20
C ASN A 300 -19.75 15.86 -8.98
N GLY A 301 -21.00 15.42 -9.17
CA GLY A 301 -21.40 14.02 -9.12
C GLY A 301 -21.30 13.40 -7.73
N SER A 302 -21.06 12.08 -7.68
CA SER A 302 -20.90 11.35 -6.42
C SER A 302 -19.53 11.62 -5.78
N LEU A 303 -19.47 11.55 -4.45
CA LEU A 303 -18.22 11.57 -3.69
C LEU A 303 -17.25 10.49 -4.19
N TYR A 304 -17.75 9.30 -4.54
CA TYR A 304 -16.95 8.23 -5.13
C TYR A 304 -16.24 8.66 -6.41
N ASP A 305 -16.94 9.35 -7.31
CA ASP A 305 -16.36 9.82 -8.58
C ASP A 305 -15.46 11.04 -8.37
N TYR A 306 -15.82 11.93 -7.46
CA TYR A 306 -15.01 13.09 -7.07
C TYR A 306 -13.64 12.67 -6.50
N LEU A 307 -13.64 11.71 -5.56
CA LEU A 307 -12.42 11.23 -4.89
C LEU A 307 -11.44 10.49 -5.82
N LYS A 308 -11.88 9.95 -6.97
CA LYS A 308 -10.98 9.33 -7.96
C LYS A 308 -10.00 10.32 -8.56
N PHE A 309 -10.48 11.53 -8.88
CA PHE A 309 -9.74 12.51 -9.68
C PHE A 309 -9.24 13.70 -8.86
N THR A 310 -9.84 13.94 -7.70
CA THR A 310 -9.49 15.04 -6.80
C THR A 310 -8.71 14.51 -5.58
N THR A 311 -7.74 15.30 -5.12
CA THR A 311 -7.16 15.20 -3.77
C THR A 311 -7.76 16.30 -2.89
N LEU A 312 -7.94 16.01 -1.61
CA LEU A 312 -8.45 16.98 -0.63
C LEU A 312 -7.28 17.64 0.09
N ASP A 313 -7.45 18.88 0.50
CA ASP A 313 -6.70 19.45 1.61
C ASP A 313 -7.45 19.19 2.93
N SER A 314 -6.87 19.61 4.06
CA SER A 314 -7.49 19.45 5.38
C SER A 314 -8.85 20.14 5.48
N GLN A 315 -9.02 21.30 4.84
CA GLN A 315 -10.26 22.08 4.91
C GLN A 315 -11.38 21.43 4.11
N ALA A 316 -11.12 20.95 2.90
CA ALA A 316 -12.08 20.20 2.10
C ALA A 316 -12.43 18.85 2.74
N LEU A 317 -11.46 18.15 3.36
CA LEU A 317 -11.73 16.93 4.14
C LEU A 317 -12.73 17.21 5.28
N LEU A 318 -12.45 18.23 6.11
CA LEU A 318 -13.37 18.65 7.17
C LEU A 318 -14.74 19.04 6.63
N LYS A 319 -14.79 19.89 5.60
CA LYS A 319 -16.05 20.38 5.03
C LYS A 319 -16.94 19.26 4.50
N LEU A 320 -16.35 18.26 3.84
CA LEU A 320 -17.06 17.11 3.31
C LEU A 320 -17.51 16.13 4.42
N THR A 321 -16.65 15.83 5.39
CA THR A 321 -17.05 14.97 6.53
C THR A 321 -18.10 15.66 7.41
N TYR A 322 -17.94 16.95 7.71
CA TYR A 322 -18.90 17.69 8.52
C TYR A 322 -20.27 17.75 7.83
N SER A 323 -20.33 18.15 6.56
CA SER A 323 -21.61 18.20 5.83
C SER A 323 -22.27 16.82 5.67
N ALA A 324 -21.51 15.75 5.45
CA ALA A 324 -22.08 14.39 5.45
C ALA A 324 -22.65 14.02 6.83
N ALA A 325 -21.94 14.34 7.92
CA ALA A 325 -22.40 14.08 9.29
C ALA A 325 -23.68 14.87 9.62
N CYS A 326 -23.78 16.14 9.23
CA CYS A 326 -25.00 16.95 9.40
C CYS A 326 -26.21 16.33 8.67
N GLY A 327 -26.01 15.81 7.45
CA GLY A 327 -27.06 15.12 6.70
C GLY A 327 -27.52 13.84 7.40
N LEU A 328 -26.56 13.03 7.88
CA LEU A 328 -26.87 11.77 8.57
C LEU A 328 -27.54 12.01 9.93
N CYS A 329 -27.07 13.02 10.67
CA CYS A 329 -27.68 13.49 11.91
C CYS A 329 -29.14 13.91 11.68
N HIS A 330 -29.41 14.72 10.67
CA HIS A 330 -30.78 15.13 10.34
C HIS A 330 -31.69 13.94 9.95
N LEU A 331 -31.17 12.90 9.29
CA LEU A 331 -31.91 11.66 9.06
C LEU A 331 -32.23 10.95 10.38
N HIS A 332 -31.21 10.71 11.21
CA HIS A 332 -31.30 9.93 12.45
C HIS A 332 -32.10 10.60 13.57
N THR A 333 -32.14 11.93 13.64
CA THR A 333 -32.85 12.68 14.69
C THR A 333 -34.35 12.73 14.43
N GLU A 334 -35.16 12.38 15.42
CA GLU A 334 -36.60 12.64 15.45
C GLU A 334 -36.87 14.12 15.76
N ILE A 335 -37.88 14.72 15.11
CA ILE A 335 -38.28 16.11 15.34
C ILE A 335 -39.74 16.13 15.80
N TYR A 336 -39.98 16.45 17.06
CA TYR A 336 -41.32 16.52 17.65
C TYR A 336 -42.10 17.76 17.18
N GLY A 337 -43.41 17.61 16.98
CA GLY A 337 -44.32 18.68 16.57
C GLY A 337 -45.65 18.14 16.06
N THR A 338 -46.59 19.03 15.74
CA THR A 338 -47.92 18.67 15.17
C THR A 338 -47.84 17.96 13.82
N GLN A 339 -46.73 18.14 13.11
CA GLN A 339 -46.33 17.38 11.93
C GLN A 339 -44.82 17.07 12.08
N GLY A 340 -44.51 16.18 13.02
CA GLY A 340 -43.12 15.81 13.34
C GLY A 340 -42.42 15.04 12.22
N LYS A 341 -41.08 14.99 12.29
CA LYS A 341 -40.26 14.10 11.43
C LYS A 341 -39.90 12.84 12.22
N PRO A 342 -40.25 11.62 11.77
CA PRO A 342 -39.75 10.40 12.38
C PRO A 342 -38.22 10.30 12.26
N ALA A 343 -37.60 9.50 13.11
CA ALA A 343 -36.20 9.10 12.91
C ALA A 343 -36.10 8.17 11.68
N ILE A 344 -35.08 8.35 10.84
CA ILE A 344 -34.91 7.63 9.56
C ILE A 344 -33.50 7.06 9.47
N ALA A 345 -33.37 5.76 9.23
CA ALA A 345 -32.08 5.10 8.96
C ALA A 345 -31.95 4.77 7.47
N HIS A 346 -30.77 5.02 6.90
CA HIS A 346 -30.49 5.04 5.45
C HIS A 346 -30.26 3.65 4.84
N ARG A 347 -29.56 2.76 5.57
CA ARG A 347 -29.30 1.33 5.25
C ARG A 347 -28.47 1.00 4.01
N ASP A 348 -28.20 1.95 3.11
CA ASP A 348 -27.28 1.77 1.98
C ASP A 348 -26.28 2.94 1.81
N LEU A 349 -25.76 3.46 2.93
CA LEU A 349 -24.88 4.62 2.94
C LEU A 349 -23.49 4.26 2.40
N LYS A 350 -23.00 5.00 1.40
CA LYS A 350 -21.74 4.75 0.69
C LYS A 350 -21.34 5.98 -0.11
N SER A 351 -20.07 6.07 -0.53
CA SER A 351 -19.55 7.21 -1.30
C SER A 351 -20.24 7.46 -2.66
N LYS A 352 -20.93 6.45 -3.23
CA LYS A 352 -21.77 6.64 -4.44
C LYS A 352 -23.10 7.34 -4.16
N ASN A 353 -23.61 7.28 -2.93
CA ASN A 353 -24.91 7.83 -2.52
C ASN A 353 -24.76 9.15 -1.74
N ILE A 354 -23.58 9.78 -1.83
CA ILE A 354 -23.31 11.12 -1.32
C ILE A 354 -22.88 11.95 -2.51
N LEU A 355 -23.55 13.09 -2.75
CA LEU A 355 -23.30 13.97 -3.89
C LEU A 355 -22.55 15.23 -3.45
N ILE A 356 -21.64 15.72 -4.29
CA ILE A 356 -20.84 16.93 -4.00
C ILE A 356 -21.48 18.16 -4.63
N LYS A 357 -21.70 19.21 -3.84
CA LYS A 357 -22.27 20.48 -4.29
C LYS A 357 -21.22 21.42 -4.88
N LYS A 358 -21.66 22.48 -5.57
CA LYS A 358 -20.78 23.51 -6.15
C LYS A 358 -20.04 24.33 -5.07
N ASN A 359 -20.62 24.50 -3.89
CA ASN A 359 -20.00 25.19 -2.73
C ASN A 359 -18.98 24.32 -1.95
N GLY A 360 -18.77 23.06 -2.34
CA GLY A 360 -17.85 22.12 -1.67
C GLY A 360 -18.40 21.49 -0.38
N THR A 361 -19.70 21.62 -0.07
CA THR A 361 -20.38 20.72 0.87
C THR A 361 -20.93 19.50 0.12
N CYS A 362 -21.44 18.49 0.83
CA CYS A 362 -22.14 17.37 0.23
C CYS A 362 -23.57 17.19 0.75
N CYS A 363 -24.34 16.32 0.09
CA CYS A 363 -25.65 15.86 0.54
C CYS A 363 -25.85 14.35 0.32
N ILE A 364 -26.65 13.72 1.16
CA ILE A 364 -27.00 12.29 1.08
C ILE A 364 -28.17 12.09 0.11
N ALA A 365 -28.13 11.01 -0.68
CA ALA A 365 -29.06 10.67 -1.76
C ALA A 365 -29.40 9.17 -1.78
N ASP A 366 -30.37 8.76 -2.62
CA ASP A 366 -30.77 7.35 -2.85
C ASP A 366 -31.36 6.68 -1.58
N LEU A 367 -32.44 7.28 -1.07
CA LEU A 367 -33.14 6.89 0.16
C LEU A 367 -34.09 5.67 -0.01
N GLY A 368 -34.06 4.98 -1.16
CA GLY A 368 -35.02 3.92 -1.51
C GLY A 368 -34.96 2.63 -0.66
N LEU A 369 -33.95 2.51 0.22
CA LEU A 369 -33.83 1.42 1.20
C LEU A 369 -34.01 1.90 2.66
N ALA A 370 -34.29 3.18 2.87
CA ALA A 370 -34.44 3.76 4.19
C ALA A 370 -35.67 3.20 4.94
N VAL A 371 -35.63 3.30 6.27
CA VAL A 371 -36.70 2.86 7.18
C VAL A 371 -37.04 3.98 8.16
N LYS A 372 -38.34 4.15 8.44
CA LYS A 372 -38.85 5.10 9.44
C LYS A 372 -39.05 4.39 10.78
N PHE A 373 -38.77 5.09 11.87
CA PHE A 373 -39.24 4.72 13.21
C PHE A 373 -40.62 5.33 13.45
N ASN A 374 -41.55 4.52 13.95
CA ASN A 374 -42.81 5.01 14.49
C ASN A 374 -42.71 5.02 16.02
N SER A 375 -42.63 6.21 16.62
CA SER A 375 -42.53 6.40 18.06
C SER A 375 -43.83 6.08 18.82
N ASP A 376 -44.99 6.19 18.16
CA ASP A 376 -46.29 5.87 18.78
C ASP A 376 -46.49 4.36 18.97
N THR A 377 -46.08 3.54 17.99
CA THR A 377 -46.16 2.06 18.09
C THR A 377 -44.86 1.41 18.57
N ASN A 378 -43.76 2.17 18.64
CA ASN A 378 -42.40 1.68 18.88
C ASN A 378 -41.95 0.60 17.86
N GLU A 379 -42.43 0.72 16.62
CA GLU A 379 -42.12 -0.19 15.52
C GLU A 379 -41.26 0.47 14.45
N VAL A 380 -40.63 -0.36 13.62
CA VAL A 380 -39.87 0.08 12.44
C VAL A 380 -40.68 -0.27 11.20
N ASP A 381 -40.85 0.70 10.31
CA ASP A 381 -41.44 0.49 8.97
C ASP A 381 -40.45 -0.30 8.10
N ILE A 382 -40.44 -1.63 8.28
CA ILE A 382 -39.54 -2.55 7.60
C ILE A 382 -40.19 -3.01 6.29
N PRO A 383 -39.51 -2.86 5.13
CA PRO A 383 -39.96 -3.42 3.87
C PRO A 383 -40.15 -4.94 3.97
N LEU A 384 -41.28 -5.45 3.49
CA LEU A 384 -41.50 -6.89 3.23
C LEU A 384 -40.37 -7.51 2.38
N SER A 385 -39.70 -6.72 1.55
CA SER A 385 -38.52 -7.14 0.82
C SER A 385 -37.27 -7.14 1.70
N THR A 386 -36.72 -8.32 2.01
CA THR A 386 -35.41 -8.54 2.66
C THR A 386 -34.20 -8.14 1.78
N ARG A 387 -34.39 -7.15 0.89
CA ARG A 387 -33.36 -6.62 -0.01
C ARG A 387 -32.33 -5.85 0.81
N MET A 388 -31.14 -6.42 0.96
CA MET A 388 -30.03 -5.81 1.69
C MET A 388 -29.29 -4.76 0.82
N GLY A 389 -28.61 -3.80 1.47
CA GLY A 389 -27.84 -2.74 0.82
C GLY A 389 -26.56 -3.22 0.13
N THR A 390 -25.53 -2.36 0.06
CA THR A 390 -24.26 -2.67 -0.60
C THR A 390 -23.32 -3.42 0.34
N ARG A 391 -23.12 -4.74 0.12
CA ARG A 391 -22.36 -5.65 1.02
C ARG A 391 -21.03 -5.09 1.56
N ARG A 392 -20.27 -4.36 0.74
CA ARG A 392 -18.97 -3.75 1.14
C ARG A 392 -19.07 -2.74 2.28
N TYR A 393 -20.23 -2.11 2.48
CA TYR A 393 -20.46 -1.09 3.50
C TYR A 393 -21.28 -1.60 4.70
N MET A 394 -21.78 -2.83 4.63
CA MET A 394 -22.59 -3.41 5.71
C MET A 394 -21.76 -3.59 6.98
N ALA A 395 -22.36 -3.22 8.11
CA ALA A 395 -21.86 -3.52 9.44
C ALA A 395 -21.86 -5.05 9.69
N PRO A 396 -20.98 -5.57 10.57
CA PRO A 396 -20.88 -7.01 10.83
C PRO A 396 -22.22 -7.62 11.27
N GLU A 397 -22.98 -6.96 12.13
CA GLU A 397 -24.30 -7.44 12.57
C GLU A 397 -25.34 -7.51 11.43
N VAL A 398 -25.14 -6.79 10.32
CA VAL A 398 -25.96 -6.89 9.11
C VAL A 398 -25.51 -8.05 8.22
N LEU A 399 -24.20 -8.31 8.16
CA LEU A 399 -23.60 -9.40 7.38
C LEU A 399 -23.88 -10.77 8.02
N ASP A 400 -23.78 -10.85 9.34
CA ASP A 400 -24.00 -12.05 10.14
C ASP A 400 -25.49 -12.30 10.45
N GLU A 401 -26.38 -11.45 9.92
CA GLU A 401 -27.84 -11.44 10.14
C GLU A 401 -28.31 -11.34 11.61
N THR A 402 -27.40 -10.93 12.52
CA THR A 402 -27.64 -10.78 13.96
C THR A 402 -28.26 -9.43 14.37
N LEU A 403 -28.45 -8.51 13.44
CA LEU A 403 -29.07 -7.20 13.70
C LEU A 403 -30.47 -7.35 14.33
N ASN A 404 -30.67 -6.75 15.50
CA ASN A 404 -31.95 -6.71 16.18
C ASN A 404 -32.94 -5.78 15.44
N LYS A 405 -33.77 -6.38 14.58
CA LYS A 405 -34.77 -5.69 13.75
C LYS A 405 -35.83 -4.94 14.55
N ASN A 406 -36.07 -5.36 15.80
CA ASN A 406 -37.07 -4.75 16.68
C ASN A 406 -36.54 -3.48 17.37
N HIS A 407 -35.27 -3.12 17.19
CA HIS A 407 -34.65 -1.98 17.85
C HIS A 407 -34.06 -1.00 16.83
N PHE A 408 -34.73 0.14 16.65
CA PHE A 408 -34.39 1.09 15.59
C PHE A 408 -32.94 1.58 15.62
N GLN A 409 -32.36 1.74 16.83
CA GLN A 409 -30.97 2.16 17.00
C GLN A 409 -29.98 1.20 16.33
N ALA A 410 -30.31 -0.09 16.14
CA ALA A 410 -29.44 -1.01 15.43
C ALA A 410 -29.24 -0.59 13.96
N TYR A 411 -30.27 -0.05 13.30
CA TYR A 411 -30.15 0.49 11.95
C TYR A 411 -29.35 1.80 11.91
N ILE A 412 -29.55 2.69 12.89
CA ILE A 412 -28.72 3.89 13.08
C ILE A 412 -27.24 3.50 13.20
N MET A 413 -26.91 2.55 14.07
CA MET A 413 -25.51 2.15 14.29
C MET A 413 -24.90 1.44 13.08
N ALA A 414 -25.69 0.76 12.25
CA ALA A 414 -25.24 0.21 10.97
C ALA A 414 -24.92 1.31 9.93
N ASP A 415 -25.69 2.41 9.90
CA ASP A 415 -25.34 3.59 9.09
C ASP A 415 -24.05 4.26 9.58
N ILE A 416 -23.83 4.35 10.90
CA ILE A 416 -22.60 4.89 11.48
C ILE A 416 -21.37 4.09 11.02
N TYR A 417 -21.44 2.76 11.06
CA TYR A 417 -20.37 1.90 10.53
C TYR A 417 -20.10 2.20 9.05
N SER A 418 -21.16 2.25 8.24
CA SER A 418 -21.11 2.58 6.81
C SER A 418 -20.47 3.95 6.58
N TYR A 419 -20.78 4.92 7.44
CA TYR A 419 -20.23 6.27 7.40
C TYR A 419 -18.73 6.31 7.78
N GLY A 420 -18.30 5.52 8.77
CA GLY A 420 -16.88 5.38 9.12
C GLY A 420 -16.01 4.94 7.93
N LEU A 421 -16.53 4.03 7.09
CA LEU A 421 -15.87 3.63 5.84
C LEU A 421 -15.80 4.77 4.83
N VAL A 422 -16.83 5.61 4.72
CA VAL A 422 -16.83 6.82 3.87
C VAL A 422 -15.82 7.86 4.37
N ILE A 423 -15.72 8.10 5.68
CA ILE A 423 -14.68 8.99 6.26
C ILE A 423 -13.29 8.47 5.87
N TRP A 424 -13.07 7.16 5.91
CA TRP A 424 -11.81 6.56 5.45
C TRP A 424 -11.57 6.73 3.94
N GLU A 425 -12.62 6.73 3.11
CA GLU A 425 -12.52 7.07 1.68
C GLU A 425 -12.09 8.52 1.45
N MET A 426 -12.62 9.48 2.23
CA MET A 426 -12.20 10.88 2.14
C MET A 426 -10.77 11.07 2.65
N ALA A 427 -10.45 10.53 3.83
CA ALA A 427 -9.18 10.74 4.53
C ALA A 427 -7.98 10.24 3.71
N ARG A 428 -8.09 9.12 2.98
CA ARG A 428 -6.99 8.62 2.12
C ARG A 428 -6.65 9.54 0.94
N ARG A 429 -7.53 10.50 0.61
CA ARG A 429 -7.34 11.47 -0.47
C ARG A 429 -6.85 12.82 0.04
N CYS A 430 -6.73 12.99 1.36
CA CYS A 430 -6.15 14.17 1.96
C CYS A 430 -4.64 14.23 1.73
N VAL A 431 -4.14 15.40 1.32
CA VAL A 431 -2.72 15.69 1.15
C VAL A 431 -2.34 16.79 2.14
N THR A 432 -1.58 16.44 3.16
CA THR A 432 -0.85 17.40 4.00
C THR A 432 0.52 17.67 3.37
N GLY A 433 1.03 18.91 3.51
CA GLY A 433 2.19 19.42 2.77
C GLY A 433 3.56 18.83 3.16
N GLY A 434 3.74 17.52 3.02
CA GLY A 434 4.97 16.81 3.31
C GLY A 434 4.78 15.30 3.12
N ILE A 435 5.36 14.75 2.05
CA ILE A 435 5.25 13.33 1.71
C ILE A 435 5.96 12.49 2.77
N HIS A 436 5.22 11.67 3.55
CA HIS A 436 5.61 10.28 3.93
C HIS A 436 4.63 9.49 4.85
N TRP A 437 3.39 9.92 5.10
CA TRP A 437 2.58 9.37 6.22
C TRP A 437 1.30 8.58 5.88
N GLN A 438 1.04 8.22 4.62
CA GLN A 438 -0.19 7.51 4.23
C GLN A 438 -0.31 6.04 4.73
N ILE A 439 0.77 5.42 5.23
CA ILE A 439 0.75 4.02 5.73
C ILE A 439 0.92 3.95 7.26
N PHE A 440 1.81 4.75 7.84
CA PHE A 440 2.14 4.65 9.27
C PHE A 440 0.99 5.06 10.21
N PHE A 441 0.13 5.98 9.78
CA PHE A 441 -0.90 6.56 10.65
C PHE A 441 -2.07 5.59 10.92
N VAL A 442 -2.47 4.77 9.94
CA VAL A 442 -3.52 3.76 10.10
C VAL A 442 -3.09 2.67 11.09
N PHE A 443 -1.81 2.30 11.10
CA PHE A 443 -1.26 1.27 11.98
C PHE A 443 -1.08 1.71 13.43
N LYS A 444 -0.74 2.99 13.69
CA LYS A 444 -0.45 3.44 15.07
C LYS A 444 -1.72 3.55 15.93
N VAL A 445 -2.88 3.81 15.34
CA VAL A 445 -4.16 3.88 16.10
C VAL A 445 -4.70 2.49 16.45
N LEU A 446 -4.58 1.50 15.55
CA LEU A 446 -4.89 0.10 15.84
C LEU A 446 -4.08 -0.45 17.03
N LYS A 447 -2.80 -0.06 17.16
CA LYS A 447 -1.92 -0.54 18.24
C LYS A 447 -2.18 0.12 19.60
N MET A 448 -2.85 1.28 19.63
CA MET A 448 -3.05 2.07 20.86
C MET A 448 -4.37 1.77 21.59
N LEU A 449 -5.29 1.03 20.96
CA LEU A 449 -6.57 0.63 21.57
C LEU A 449 -6.54 -0.75 22.26
N CYS A 450 -5.43 -1.50 22.16
CA CYS A 450 -5.30 -2.82 22.77
C CYS A 450 -4.70 -2.81 24.19
N SER A 451 -4.62 -1.64 24.86
CA SER A 451 -3.91 -1.47 26.13
C SER A 451 -4.78 -1.05 27.32
N CYS A 452 -6.11 -1.13 27.20
CA CYS A 452 -7.02 -1.03 28.35
C CYS A 452 -7.94 -2.26 28.44
N TRP A 453 -7.71 -3.04 29.50
CA TRP A 453 -8.60 -4.04 30.11
C TRP A 453 -8.76 -5.44 29.48
N ILE A 454 -7.76 -6.28 29.80
CA ILE A 454 -7.90 -7.48 30.64
C ILE A 454 -8.90 -8.57 30.20
N PHE A 455 -8.32 -9.66 29.67
CA PHE A 455 -8.61 -11.07 29.99
C PHE A 455 -9.96 -11.42 30.63
N SER A 456 -10.90 -11.92 29.83
CA SER A 456 -11.36 -13.33 29.88
C SER A 456 -12.24 -13.66 28.67
N THR A 457 -12.23 -14.93 28.23
CA THR A 457 -13.14 -15.52 27.23
C THR A 457 -13.33 -14.75 25.90
N LEU A 458 -12.36 -14.88 24.97
CA LEU A 458 -12.57 -15.07 23.51
C LEU A 458 -11.23 -15.12 22.72
N SER A 459 -10.29 -15.96 23.17
CA SER A 459 -9.03 -16.21 22.45
C SER A 459 -9.16 -17.44 21.53
N CYS A 460 -9.90 -17.30 20.41
CA CYS A 460 -9.86 -18.22 19.26
C CYS A 460 -10.69 -17.68 18.06
N SER A 461 -10.11 -16.80 17.24
CA SER A 461 -10.50 -16.60 15.82
C SER A 461 -9.62 -15.60 15.05
N TRP A 462 -8.84 -14.74 15.73
CA TRP A 462 -8.11 -13.64 15.09
C TRP A 462 -6.56 -13.75 15.16
N SER A 463 -6.03 -14.96 15.37
CA SER A 463 -4.58 -15.21 15.52
C SER A 463 -3.91 -15.86 14.30
N VAL A 464 -4.49 -15.72 13.11
CA VAL A 464 -3.82 -16.08 11.85
C VAL A 464 -3.56 -14.81 11.05
N SER A 465 -2.29 -14.59 10.72
CA SER A 465 -1.77 -13.45 9.93
C SER A 465 -1.68 -12.11 10.66
N MET A 466 -0.62 -11.92 11.47
CA MET A 466 0.37 -10.82 11.32
C MET A 466 1.40 -10.81 12.47
N SER A 467 2.50 -11.56 12.28
CA SER A 467 3.65 -11.58 13.20
C SER A 467 4.98 -11.57 12.43
N CYS A 468 5.38 -10.40 11.95
CA CYS A 468 6.75 -10.07 11.53
C CYS A 468 6.92 -8.54 11.49
N TRP A 469 8.17 -8.07 11.56
CA TRP A 469 8.63 -6.67 11.47
C TRP A 469 8.74 -5.81 12.76
N LEU A 470 9.85 -6.07 13.47
CA LEU A 470 10.91 -5.11 13.89
C LEU A 470 10.69 -4.11 15.07
N PRO A 471 11.79 -3.56 15.66
CA PRO A 471 11.89 -3.41 17.13
C PRO A 471 12.22 -1.99 17.67
N SER A 472 12.39 -1.94 19.00
CA SER A 472 12.97 -0.86 19.83
C SER A 472 12.12 0.40 20.08
N ARG A 473 12.40 1.09 21.20
CA ARG A 473 11.37 1.78 22.01
C ARG A 473 11.63 3.26 22.28
N GLU A 474 12.73 3.84 21.81
CA GLU A 474 13.28 5.08 22.40
C GLU A 474 13.00 6.38 21.62
N ALA A 475 12.49 6.31 20.39
CA ALA A 475 12.20 7.49 19.56
C ALA A 475 10.84 8.19 19.86
N TRP A 476 10.31 8.09 21.08
CA TRP A 476 8.90 8.45 21.37
C TRP A 476 8.65 9.87 21.92
N SER A 477 9.69 10.60 22.35
CA SER A 477 9.49 11.72 23.30
C SER A 477 9.29 13.12 22.69
N CYS A 478 9.48 13.34 21.38
CA CYS A 478 9.53 14.71 20.80
C CYS A 478 8.70 14.98 19.52
N ILE A 479 7.86 14.05 19.02
CA ILE A 479 7.25 14.15 17.66
C ILE A 479 5.75 14.57 17.69
N THR A 480 5.20 14.93 18.85
CA THR A 480 3.73 14.85 19.06
C THR A 480 2.93 16.16 18.93
N LEU A 481 3.54 17.34 18.96
CA LEU A 481 2.80 18.62 19.03
C LEU A 481 2.62 19.32 17.66
N CYS A 482 1.36 19.73 17.39
CA CYS A 482 0.89 20.70 16.38
C CYS A 482 0.53 20.29 14.95
N CYS A 483 0.71 19.04 14.47
CA CYS A 483 0.25 18.66 13.10
C CYS A 483 -0.55 17.35 12.95
N ASN A 484 -0.93 16.67 14.05
CA ASN A 484 -1.64 15.39 13.97
C ASN A 484 -3.15 15.43 14.31
N ILE A 485 -3.69 16.51 14.89
CA ILE A 485 -5.03 16.51 15.49
C ILE A 485 -6.14 16.18 14.47
N LEU A 486 -6.08 16.73 13.25
CA LEU A 486 -7.10 16.54 12.21
C LEU A 486 -7.21 15.08 11.74
N LEU A 487 -6.11 14.50 11.26
CA LEU A 487 -6.08 13.11 10.81
C LEU A 487 -6.25 12.13 11.98
N PHE A 488 -5.81 12.48 13.19
CA PHE A 488 -6.07 11.72 14.41
C PHE A 488 -7.56 11.73 14.78
N SER A 489 -8.24 12.86 14.65
CA SER A 489 -9.68 12.96 14.90
C SER A 489 -10.50 12.27 13.82
N CYS A 490 -10.12 12.33 12.54
CA CYS A 490 -10.78 11.53 11.49
C CYS A 490 -10.51 10.02 11.64
N SER A 491 -9.30 9.60 12.04
CA SER A 491 -9.01 8.20 12.35
C SER A 491 -9.77 7.74 13.58
N LYS A 492 -9.76 8.51 14.67
CA LYS A 492 -10.60 8.25 15.85
C LYS A 492 -12.06 8.17 15.48
N ALA A 493 -12.59 9.11 14.68
CA ALA A 493 -13.98 9.09 14.23
C ALA A 493 -14.30 7.80 13.48
N ARG A 494 -13.44 7.37 12.54
CA ARG A 494 -13.56 6.05 11.89
C ARG A 494 -13.58 4.92 12.91
N ASP A 495 -12.61 4.87 13.82
CA ASP A 495 -12.46 3.78 14.77
C ASP A 495 -13.65 3.72 15.77
N PHE A 496 -14.15 4.89 16.20
CA PHE A 496 -15.42 5.07 16.93
C PHE A 496 -16.67 4.79 16.08
N CYS A 497 -16.59 4.66 14.76
CA CYS A 497 -17.69 4.24 13.89
C CYS A 497 -17.66 2.74 13.59
N THR A 498 -16.47 2.14 13.48
CA THR A 498 -16.29 0.78 12.96
C THR A 498 -16.14 -0.30 14.04
N PHE A 499 -16.51 -0.03 15.29
CA PHE A 499 -16.56 -1.06 16.34
C PHE A 499 -17.48 -2.22 15.97
N SER A 500 -17.06 -3.46 16.24
CA SER A 500 -17.86 -4.66 15.95
C SER A 500 -19.16 -4.69 16.75
N SER A 501 -19.12 -4.26 18.02
CA SER A 501 -20.34 -4.09 18.82
C SER A 501 -20.99 -2.72 18.53
N PRO A 502 -22.29 -2.67 18.15
CA PRO A 502 -22.99 -1.43 17.86
C PRO A 502 -23.04 -0.43 19.01
N SER A 503 -23.08 -0.89 20.26
CA SER A 503 -23.24 -0.03 21.45
C SER A 503 -22.05 0.88 21.75
N PHE A 504 -20.88 0.60 21.18
CA PHE A 504 -19.68 1.44 21.33
C PHE A 504 -19.48 2.44 20.18
N ARG A 505 -20.40 2.46 19.20
CA ARG A 505 -20.31 3.39 18.06
C ARG A 505 -20.78 4.79 18.45
N SER A 506 -20.08 5.83 17.96
CA SER A 506 -20.51 7.23 18.17
C SER A 506 -21.74 7.58 17.33
N SER A 507 -22.73 8.27 17.91
CA SER A 507 -23.88 8.78 17.17
C SER A 507 -23.48 9.83 16.12
N ALA A 508 -24.33 10.04 15.11
CA ALA A 508 -24.11 11.07 14.09
C ALA A 508 -23.96 12.48 14.70
N VAL A 509 -24.76 12.80 15.72
CA VAL A 509 -24.64 14.02 16.55
C VAL A 509 -23.24 14.14 17.16
N GLY A 510 -22.77 13.10 17.86
CA GLY A 510 -21.46 13.11 18.51
C GLY A 510 -20.26 13.09 17.55
N ILE A 511 -20.47 12.75 16.26
CA ILE A 511 -19.48 12.92 15.20
C ILE A 511 -19.53 14.36 14.67
N GLN A 512 -20.73 14.91 14.43
CA GLN A 512 -20.95 16.28 13.98
C GLN A 512 -20.33 17.30 14.96
N GLU A 513 -20.63 17.18 16.26
CA GLU A 513 -20.07 18.05 17.31
C GLU A 513 -18.55 17.98 17.39
N ARG A 514 -17.98 16.77 17.26
CA ARG A 514 -16.52 16.59 17.23
C ARG A 514 -15.92 17.27 16.01
N LEU A 515 -16.55 17.18 14.84
CA LEU A 515 -16.07 17.81 13.61
C LEU A 515 -16.20 19.34 13.64
N SER A 516 -17.28 19.90 14.22
CA SER A 516 -17.42 21.35 14.40
C SER A 516 -16.43 21.93 15.40
N ASN A 517 -15.99 21.16 16.40
CA ASN A 517 -14.96 21.59 17.35
C ASN A 517 -13.53 21.55 16.77
N ILE A 518 -13.38 21.12 15.50
CA ILE A 518 -12.09 20.98 14.80
C ILE A 518 -12.00 21.96 13.60
N SER A 519 -13.14 22.40 13.07
CA SER A 519 -13.26 23.43 12.02
C SER A 519 -13.12 24.85 12.56
#